data_AF-A0A1C5GRA9-F1
#
_entry.id   AF-A0A1C5GRA9-F1
#
_cell.length_a   1.000
_cell.length_b   1.000
_cell.length_c   1.000
_cell.angle_alpha   90.00
_cell.angle_beta   90.00
_cell.angle_gamma   90.00
#
_symmetry.space_group_name_H-M   'P 1'
#
loop_
_entity.id
_entity.type
_entity.pdbx_description
1 polymer ?
#
loop_
_entity_poly.entity_id
_entity_poly.type
_entity_poly.pdbx_seq_one_letter_code
_entity_poly.pdbx_strand_id
1 'polypeptide(L)' 'MSRHDEPNEYGFAGGATAPQPPAGGRADEQDRAEGVAVPGDDLTEPFADALEETEDEGAERRAEHRR' A
#
# COMPACT_ATOMS: atom_id res chain seq x y z
N MET A 1 49.19 5.87 24.14
CA MET A 1 47.81 6.36 24.29
C MET A 1 47.05 5.93 23.04
N SER A 2 45.88 5.32 23.22
CA SER A 2 45.20 4.57 22.15
C SER A 2 44.55 5.55 21.16
N ARG A 3 44.86 5.41 19.88
CA ARG A 3 44.39 6.26 18.76
C ARG A 3 42.85 6.28 18.59
N HIS A 4 42.14 5.47 19.37
CA HIS A 4 40.69 5.30 19.34
C HIS A 4 39.92 6.36 20.16
N ASP A 5 40.62 7.14 20.98
CA ASP A 5 40.03 8.20 21.78
C ASP A 5 40.12 9.58 21.09
N GLU A 6 40.73 9.65 19.90
CA GLU A 6 40.83 10.89 19.12
C GLU A 6 39.57 11.10 18.23
N PRO A 7 39.01 12.33 18.17
CA PRO A 7 37.90 12.63 17.29
C PRO A 7 38.27 12.46 15.81
N ASN A 8 37.34 11.96 15.01
CA ASN A 8 37.50 11.95 13.56
C ASN A 8 37.48 13.38 12.98
N GLU A 9 37.72 13.51 11.67
CA GLU A 9 37.75 14.78 10.95
C GLU A 9 36.45 15.60 11.02
N TYR A 10 35.35 14.96 11.41
CA TYR A 10 34.04 15.57 11.64
C TYR A 10 33.78 15.87 13.13
N GLY A 11 34.78 15.68 13.99
CA GLY A 11 34.71 15.94 15.43
C GLY A 11 34.06 14.83 16.26
N PHE A 12 33.78 13.64 15.71
CA PHE A 12 33.24 12.53 16.48
C PHE A 12 34.36 11.68 17.09
N ALA A 13 34.51 11.76 18.42
CA ALA A 13 35.30 10.83 19.21
C ALA A 13 34.34 10.04 20.11
N GLY A 14 34.43 8.72 20.12
CA GLY A 14 33.64 7.94 21.06
C GLY A 14 33.55 6.46 20.70
N GLY A 15 33.54 5.63 21.74
CA GLY A 15 33.30 4.20 21.65
C GLY A 15 31.94 3.85 21.03
N ALA A 16 31.70 2.55 20.83
CA ALA A 16 30.52 2.05 20.13
C ALA A 16 29.23 2.71 20.64
N THR A 17 28.46 3.28 19.72
CA THR A 17 27.10 3.71 20.01
C THR A 17 26.29 2.50 20.48
N ALA A 18 25.42 2.70 21.47
CA ALA A 18 24.54 1.63 21.93
C ALA A 18 23.71 1.07 20.76
N PRO A 19 23.38 -0.23 20.75
CA PRO A 19 22.50 -0.80 19.75
C PRO A 19 21.21 0.01 19.63
N GLN A 20 20.68 0.10 18.42
CA GLN A 20 19.41 0.75 18.18
C GLN A 20 18.34 0.15 19.11
N PRO A 21 17.58 0.97 19.85
CA PRO A 21 16.52 0.45 20.69
C PRO A 21 15.52 -0.33 19.84
N PRO A 22 14.92 -1.42 20.36
CA PRO A 22 13.88 -2.15 19.66
C PRO A 22 12.75 -1.18 19.28
N ALA A 23 12.13 -1.41 18.12
CA ALA A 23 11.03 -0.58 17.64
C ALA A 23 9.96 -0.48 18.74
N GLY A 24 9.87 0.68 19.37
CA GLY A 24 9.06 0.86 20.56
C GLY A 24 7.61 1.06 20.20
N GLY A 25 6.88 -0.03 19.93
CA GLY A 25 5.42 -0.17 20.03
C GLY A 25 4.55 0.95 19.43
N ARG A 26 5.07 1.77 18.51
CA ARG A 26 4.29 2.75 17.77
C ARG A 26 3.90 2.04 16.49
N ALA A 27 2.60 1.87 16.31
CA ALA A 27 2.04 1.50 15.03
C ALA A 27 2.69 2.37 13.96
N ASP A 28 3.34 1.75 12.99
CA ASP A 28 3.84 2.48 11.84
C ASP A 28 2.64 2.95 10.99
N GLU A 29 2.89 3.80 10.01
CA GLU A 29 1.81 4.25 9.13
C GLU A 29 1.21 3.10 8.31
N GLN A 30 1.95 1.98 8.17
CA GLN A 30 1.50 0.75 7.53
C GLN A 30 0.40 0.05 8.35
N ASP A 31 0.57 -0.07 9.67
CA ASP A 31 -0.42 -0.66 10.59
C ASP A 31 -1.79 0.03 10.53
N ARG A 32 -1.84 1.34 10.24
CA ARG A 32 -3.12 2.07 10.14
C ARG A 32 -3.87 1.79 8.84
N ALA A 33 -3.15 1.56 7.74
CA ALA A 33 -3.76 1.27 6.45
C ALA A 33 -4.40 -0.13 6.43
N GLU A 34 -3.80 -1.09 7.16
CA GLU A 34 -4.30 -2.46 7.29
C GLU A 34 -5.52 -2.58 8.26
N GLY A 35 -5.77 -1.56 9.07
CA GLY A 35 -6.90 -1.51 10.00
C GLY A 35 -8.24 -1.08 9.38
N VAL A 36 -8.28 -0.78 8.08
CA VAL A 36 -9.51 -0.37 7.40
C VAL A 36 -10.30 -1.63 7.02
N ALA A 37 -11.43 -1.85 7.68
CA ALA A 37 -12.33 -2.94 7.35
C ALA A 37 -12.82 -2.80 5.90
N VAL A 38 -12.48 -3.79 5.07
CA VAL A 38 -13.04 -3.90 3.72
C VAL A 38 -14.48 -4.40 3.86
N PRO A 39 -15.47 -3.73 3.23
CA PRO A 39 -16.84 -4.25 3.19
C PRO A 39 -16.86 -5.68 2.65
N GLY A 40 -17.62 -6.57 3.30
CA GLY A 40 -17.79 -7.94 2.82
C GLY A 40 -18.78 -8.06 1.65
N ASP A 41 -19.42 -6.95 1.28
CA ASP A 41 -20.39 -6.87 0.18
C ASP A 41 -19.67 -6.83 -1.17
N ASP A 42 -20.30 -7.40 -2.20
CA ASP A 42 -19.83 -7.28 -3.58
C ASP A 42 -20.21 -5.92 -4.15
N LEU A 43 -19.22 -5.04 -4.31
CA LEU A 43 -19.42 -3.71 -4.90
C LEU A 43 -19.41 -3.72 -6.44
N THR A 44 -19.14 -4.87 -7.06
CA THR A 44 -19.01 -5.02 -8.52
C THR A 44 -20.30 -5.47 -9.20
N GLU A 45 -21.27 -5.98 -8.44
CA GLU A 45 -22.57 -6.44 -8.96
C GLU A 45 -23.29 -5.36 -9.81
N PRO A 46 -23.46 -4.10 -9.36
CA PRO A 46 -24.14 -3.09 -10.18
C PRO A 46 -23.39 -2.73 -11.47
N PHE A 47 -22.07 -2.92 -11.48
CA PHE A 47 -21.25 -2.70 -12.66
C PHE A 47 -21.36 -3.87 -13.65
N ALA A 48 -21.43 -5.11 -13.15
CA ALA A 48 -21.66 -6.28 -13.97
C ALA A 48 -23.04 -6.21 -14.65
N ASP A 49 -24.09 -5.84 -13.91
CA ASP A 49 -25.44 -5.65 -14.45
C ASP A 49 -25.48 -4.61 -15.57
N ALA A 50 -24.81 -3.47 -15.36
CA ALA A 50 -24.73 -2.41 -16.37
C ALA A 50 -23.97 -2.85 -17.63
N LEU A 51 -22.96 -3.72 -17.50
CA LEU A 51 -22.27 -4.27 -18.65
C LEU A 51 -23.17 -5.21 -19.46
N GLU A 52 -23.89 -6.12 -18.79
CA GLU A 52 -24.82 -7.06 -19.45
C GLU A 52 -25.90 -6.31 -20.25
N GLU A 53 -26.51 -5.26 -19.67
CA GLU A 53 -27.50 -4.42 -20.36
C GLU A 53 -26.92 -3.81 -21.65
N THR A 54 -25.68 -3.29 -21.62
CA THR A 54 -25.04 -2.72 -22.81
C THR A 54 -24.68 -3.76 -23.87
N GLU A 55 -24.36 -4.99 -23.46
CA GLU A 55 -24.03 -6.09 -24.37
C GLU A 55 -25.26 -6.57 -25.12
N ASP A 56 -26.40 -6.67 -24.43
CA ASP A 56 -27.71 -7.03 -25.00
C ASP A 56 -28.18 -5.97 -26.00
N GLU A 57 -28.20 -4.69 -25.63
CA GLU A 57 -28.52 -3.58 -26.56
C GLU A 57 -27.56 -3.53 -27.76
N GLY A 58 -26.29 -3.89 -27.55
CA GLY A 58 -25.30 -4.01 -28.61
C GLY A 58 -25.59 -5.18 -29.55
N ALA A 59 -26.07 -6.32 -29.03
CA ALA A 59 -26.40 -7.50 -29.80
C ALA A 59 -27.64 -7.28 -30.67
N GLU A 60 -28.68 -6.64 -30.12
CA GLU A 60 -29.91 -6.30 -30.84
C GLU A 60 -29.64 -5.38 -32.04
N ARG A 61 -28.87 -4.30 -31.82
CA ARG A 61 -28.47 -3.38 -32.90
C ARG A 61 -27.66 -4.06 -34.01
N ARG A 62 -26.78 -5.01 -33.65
CA ARG A 62 -26.01 -5.80 -34.63
C ARG A 62 -26.88 -6.76 -35.42
N ALA A 63 -27.94 -7.30 -34.81
CA ALA A 63 -28.88 -8.19 -35.47
C ALA A 63 -29.80 -7.44 -36.45
N GLU A 64 -30.26 -6.23 -36.07
CA GLU A 64 -31.04 -5.35 -36.92
C GLU A 64 -30.28 -4.92 -38.18
N HIS A 65 -29.01 -4.53 -38.04
CA HIS A 65 -28.16 -4.11 -39.17
C HIS A 65 -27.84 -5.26 -40.15
N ARG A 66 -28.05 -6.53 -39.75
CA ARG A 66 -27.80 -7.70 -40.61
C ARG A 66 -29.02 -8.09 -41.46
N ARG A 67 -30.17 -7.43 -41.29
CA ARG A 67 -31.43 -7.79 -41.95
C ARG A 67 -31.68 -7.01 -43.24
#